data_AF-A0A1S8NDC2-F1
#
_entry.id   AF-A0A1S8NDC2-F1
#
_cell.length_a   1.000
_cell.length_b   1.000
_cell.length_c   1.000
_cell.angle_alpha   90.00
_cell.angle_beta   90.00
_cell.angle_gamma   90.00
#
_symmetry.space_group_name_H-M   'P 1'
#
loop_
_entity.id
_entity.type
_entity.pdbx_description
1 polymer ?
#
loop_
_entity_poly.entity_id
_entity_poly.type
_entity_poly.pdbx_seq_one_letter_code
_entity_poly.pdbx_strand_id
1 'polypeptide(L)' 'MENNVYISLKSGKEIEIKDFQYVTYPSPTNKNDITIVKAFENFYLYNKHFTFVGKHVTLSLNSNEIEFVKFLRTSNN' A
#
# COMPACT_ATOMS: atom_id res chain seq x y z
N MET A 1 -13.75 11.45 -3.97
CA MET A 1 -12.61 10.75 -4.57
C MET A 1 -12.34 9.52 -3.73
N GLU A 2 -12.81 8.37 -4.19
CA GLU A 2 -12.48 7.08 -3.57
C GLU A 2 -11.14 6.64 -4.14
N ASN A 3 -10.11 6.64 -3.31
CA ASN A 3 -8.84 6.00 -3.66
C ASN A 3 -9.00 4.54 -3.26
N ASN A 4 -8.97 3.62 -4.22
CA ASN A 4 -8.93 2.19 -3.90
C ASN A 4 -7.54 1.67 -4.21
N VAL A 5 -7.05 0.71 -3.44
CA VAL A 5 -5.83 -0.02 -3.77
C VAL A 5 -6.15 -1.49 -3.97
N TYR A 6 -5.64 -2.03 -5.07
CA TYR A 6 -5.70 -3.44 -5.41
C TYR A 6 -4.31 -4.05 -5.30
N ILE A 7 -4.19 -5.16 -4.60
CA ILE A 7 -2.94 -5.86 -4.31
C ILE A 7 -3.08 -7.30 -4.80
N SER A 8 -2.22 -7.68 -5.74
CA SER A 8 -2.09 -9.08 -6.16
C SER A 8 -0.91 -9.72 -5.42
N LEU A 9 -1.14 -10.88 -4.81
CA LEU A 9 -0.11 -11.66 -4.14
C LEU A 9 0.43 -12.75 -5.06
N LYS A 10 1.71 -13.11 -4.89
CA LYS A 10 2.36 -14.23 -5.61
C LYS A 10 1.68 -15.57 -5.39
N SER A 11 0.93 -15.71 -4.30
CA SER A 11 0.11 -16.90 -4.05
C SER A 11 -1.13 -17.01 -4.95
N GLY A 12 -1.39 -16.03 -5.81
CA GLY A 12 -2.62 -15.92 -6.62
C GLY A 12 -3.83 -15.36 -5.86
N LYS A 13 -3.63 -14.88 -4.62
CA LYS A 13 -4.70 -14.21 -3.85
C LYS A 13 -4.74 -12.73 -4.21
N GLU A 14 -5.92 -12.15 -4.12
CA GLU A 14 -6.17 -10.75 -4.45
C GLU A 14 -6.79 -10.04 -3.24
N ILE A 15 -6.38 -8.80 -3.01
CA ILE A 15 -6.87 -7.99 -1.90
C ILE A 15 -7.24 -6.60 -2.42
N GLU A 16 -8.45 -6.17 -2.11
CA GLU A 16 -8.94 -4.82 -2.39
C GLU A 16 -9.13 -4.06 -1.06
N ILE A 17 -8.57 -2.86 -1.00
CA ILE A 17 -8.78 -1.91 0.10
C ILE A 17 -9.50 -0.70 -0.46
N LYS A 18 -10.74 -0.50 0.00
CA LYS A 18 -11.56 0.68 -0.31
C LYS A 18 -11.20 1.85 0.60
N ASP A 19 -11.42 3.07 0.12
CA ASP A 19 -11.10 4.31 0.86
C ASP A 19 -9.67 4.32 1.40
N PHE A 20 -8.73 3.88 0.56
CA PHE A 20 -7.31 3.86 0.82
C PHE A 20 -6.79 5.26 1.13
N GLN A 21 -6.01 5.37 2.19
CA GLN A 21 -5.48 6.64 2.69
C GLN A 21 -3.97 6.77 2.45
N TYR A 22 -3.18 5.81 2.91
CA TYR A 22 -1.72 5.85 2.81
C TYR A 22 -1.04 4.50 3.05
N VAL A 23 0.22 4.42 2.60
CA VAL A 23 1.15 3.33 2.95
C VAL A 23 2.07 3.81 4.07
N THR A 24 2.38 2.94 5.03
CA THR A 24 3.47 3.15 5.99
C THR A 24 4.51 2.03 5.95
N TYR A 25 5.75 2.38 6.30
CA TYR A 25 6.84 1.41 6.51
C TYR A 25 7.92 2.01 7.44
N PRO A 26 8.75 1.18 8.11
CA PRO A 26 9.85 1.68 8.94
C PRO A 26 10.87 2.47 8.12
N SER A 27 11.27 3.63 8.63
CA SER A 27 12.26 4.48 7.96
C SER A 27 13.57 3.70 7.72
N PRO A 28 14.18 3.82 6.53
CA PRO A 28 15.46 3.18 6.25
C PRO A 28 16.62 3.78 7.05
N THR A 29 16.48 5.01 7.54
CA THR A 29 17.56 5.77 8.20
C THR A 29 17.40 5.86 9.71
N ASN A 30 16.18 5.74 10.25
CA ASN A 30 15.92 5.78 11.69
C ASN A 30 14.91 4.68 12.08
N LYS A 31 15.34 3.71 12.90
CA LYS A 31 14.50 2.57 13.29
C LYS A 31 13.26 2.93 14.12
N ASN A 32 13.23 4.14 14.70
CA ASN A 32 12.11 4.61 15.51
C ASN A 32 11.09 5.42 14.69
N ASP A 33 11.39 5.73 13.43
CA ASP A 33 10.53 6.56 12.59
C ASP A 33 9.71 5.70 11.62
N ILE A 34 8.47 6.15 11.38
CA ILE A 34 7.57 5.56 10.39
C ILE A 34 7.48 6.51 9.20
N THR A 35 7.79 6.01 8.01
CA THR A 35 7.56 6.75 6.76
C THR A 35 6.12 6.60 6.33
N ILE A 36 5.47 7.71 5.98
CA ILE A 36 4.09 7.75 5.47
C ILE A 36 4.14 8.22 4.02
N VAL A 37 3.59 7.43 3.10
CA VAL A 37 3.49 7.76 1.67
C VAL A 37 2.04 8.04 1.32
N LYS A 38 1.77 9.27 0.86
CA LYS A 38 0.43 9.77 0.47
C LYS A 38 0.30 10.08 -1.03
N ALA A 39 1.40 10.11 -1.76
CA ALA A 39 1.42 10.31 -3.21
C ALA A 39 1.75 8.96 -3.86
N PHE A 40 0.86 8.49 -4.75
CA PHE A 40 0.89 7.11 -5.24
C PHE A 40 1.25 6.99 -6.72
N GLU A 41 2.17 7.85 -7.18
CA GLU A 41 2.79 7.69 -8.50
C GLU A 41 4.02 6.80 -8.32
N ASN A 42 4.02 5.61 -8.95
CA ASN A 42 5.14 4.67 -9.07
C ASN A 42 6.02 4.54 -7.80
N PHE A 43 5.62 3.69 -6.85
CA PHE A 43 6.44 3.37 -5.68
C PHE A 43 7.10 1.99 -5.83
N TYR A 44 8.37 1.90 -5.45
CA TYR A 44 9.11 0.63 -5.46
C TYR A 44 8.94 -0.08 -4.12
N LEU A 45 8.45 -1.33 -4.18
CA LEU A 45 8.41 -2.24 -3.04
C LEU A 45 9.80 -2.84 -2.82
N TYR A 46 10.67 -2.13 -2.11
CA TYR A 46 11.92 -2.71 -1.60
C TYR A 46 11.63 -3.68 -0.46
N ASN A 47 12.48 -4.71 -0.28
CA ASN A 47 12.38 -5.78 0.73
C ASN A 47 12.04 -5.28 2.16
N LYS A 48 10.77 -4.96 2.37
CA LYS A 48 10.23 -4.25 3.53
C LYS A 48 8.84 -4.78 3.84
N HIS A 49 8.46 -4.61 5.09
CA HIS A 49 7.10 -4.79 5.55
C HIS A 49 6.31 -3.50 5.30
N PHE A 50 5.29 -3.59 4.44
CA PHE A 50 4.44 -2.47 4.08
C PHE A 50 3.09 -2.60 4.79
N THR A 51 2.62 -1.50 5.37
CA THR A 51 1.28 -1.40 5.95
C THR A 51 0.42 -0.51 5.08
N PHE A 52 -0.67 -1.05 4.55
CA PHE A 52 -1.68 -0.34 3.78
C PHE A 52 -2.81 0.06 4.70
N VAL A 53 -3.09 1.37 4.78
CA VAL A 53 -4.12 1.93 5.64
C VAL A 53 -5.27 2.46 4.79
N GLY A 54 -6.42 1.82 4.90
CA GLY A 54 -7.71 2.34 4.44
C GLY A 54 -8.54 2.85 5.61
N LYS A 55 -9.66 3.51 5.30
CA LYS A 55 -10.55 4.09 6.32
C LYS A 55 -11.08 3.09 7.35
N HIS A 56 -11.29 1.84 6.93
CA HIS A 56 -11.90 0.78 7.74
C HIS A 56 -11.03 -0.48 7.86
N VAL A 57 -9.89 -0.54 7.16
CA VAL A 57 -9.03 -1.72 7.15
C VAL A 57 -7.57 -1.30 7.17
N THR A 58 -6.77 -2.02 7.95
CA THR A 58 -5.31 -1.92 7.92
C THR A 58 -4.75 -3.30 7.62
N LEU A 59 -3.90 -3.38 6.60
CA LEU A 59 -3.30 -4.62 6.14
C LEU A 59 -1.79 -4.48 6.13
N SER A 60 -1.07 -5.45 6.69
CA SER A 60 0.38 -5.49 6.57
C SER A 60 0.83 -6.69 5.77
N LEU A 61 1.77 -6.47 4.85
CA LEU A 61 2.31 -7.49 3.94
C LEU A 61 3.82 -7.34 3.83
N ASN A 62 4.51 -8.46 3.66
CA ASN A 62 5.90 -8.40 3.23
C ASN A 62 5.95 -8.18 1.71
N SER A 63 6.77 -7.24 1.27
CA SER A 63 6.99 -6.94 -0.15
C SER A 63 7.34 -8.17 -1.00
N ASN A 64 7.97 -9.20 -0.43
CA ASN A 64 8.29 -10.42 -1.17
C ASN A 64 7.06 -11.27 -1.52
N GLU A 65 5.93 -11.10 -0.82
CA GLU A 65 4.64 -11.76 -1.05
C GLU A 65 3.82 -11.08 -2.15
N ILE A 66 4.13 -9.81 -2.44
CA ILE A 66 3.37 -8.96 -3.37
C ILE A 66 3.89 -9.18 -4.79
N GLU A 67 2.98 -9.41 -5.73
CA GLU A 67 3.27 -9.45 -7.16
C GLU A 67 3.20 -8.04 -7.75
N PHE A 68 2.08 -7.34 -7.56
CA PHE A 68 1.97 -5.92 -7.90
C PHE A 68 0.91 -5.20 -7.07
N VAL A 69 0.97 -3.87 -7.08
CA VAL A 69 0.00 -2.97 -6.45
C VAL A 69 -0.51 -1.97 -7.48
N LYS A 70 -1.82 -1.81 -7.56
CA LYS A 70 -2.48 -0.85 -8.46
C LYS A 70 -3.34 0.11 -7.64
N PHE A 71 -3.05 1.41 -7.75
CA PHE A 71 -3.90 2.45 -7.18
C PHE A 71 -4.92 2.90 -8.20
N LEU A 72 -6.18 2.87 -7.80
CA LEU A 72 -7.32 3.32 -8.58
C LEU A 72 -7.72 4.67 -8.02
N ARG A 73 -7.41 5.74 -8.76
CA ARG A 73 -8.03 7.05 -8.52
C ARG A 73 -9.37 7.04 -9.23
N THR A 74 -10.47 7.07 -8.47
CA THR A 74 -11.74 7.49 -9.10
C THR A 74 -11.64 8.99 -9.36
N SER A 75 -11.39 9.35 -10.61
CA SER A 75 -11.66 10.69 -11.10
C SER A 75 -13.18 10.87 -11.03
N ASN A 76 -13.67 11.66 -10.08
CA ASN A 76 -14.97 12.29 -10.29
C ASN A 76 -14.74 13.29 -11.42
N ASN A 77 -15.43 13.08 -12.56
CA ASN A 77 -15.49 14.05 -13.66
C ASN A 77 -15.81 15.45 -13.16
#